data_AF-A0A818P048-F1
#
_entry.id   AF-A0A818P048-F1
#
_cell.length_a   1.000
_cell.length_b   1.000
_cell.length_c   1.000
_cell.angle_alpha   90.00
_cell.angle_beta   90.00
_cell.angle_gamma   90.00
#
_symmetry.space_group_name_H-M   'P 1'
#
loop_
_entity.id
_entity.type
_entity.pdbx_description
1 polymer ?
#
loop_
_entity_poly.entity_id
_entity_poly.type
_entity_poly.pdbx_seq_one_letter_code
_entity_poly.pdbx_strand_id
1 'polypeptide(L)'
;MNYRGIGLRYLDDDFKLLSFVLGCYFYDAPAHSAAHFGAFVDDKLQEYNLQLDSSKFVVCDNEMRMLAACRDQCTRVSCSDQYLNKQLQHAFELLVRFIDVNPNNLLHSLHETIFSC
;
A
#
# COMPACT_ATOMS: atom_id res chain seq x y z
N MET A 1 -4.08 8.45 13.11
CA MET A 1 -2.77 7.82 13.33
C MET A 1 -2.49 6.95 12.13
N ASN A 2 -1.34 7.13 11.45
CA ASN A 2 -0.97 6.29 10.32
C ASN A 2 0.20 5.38 10.71
N TYR A 3 0.33 4.26 10.02
CA TYR A 3 1.39 3.28 10.26
C TYR A 3 2.08 2.95 8.93
N ARG A 4 3.34 2.52 9.03
CA ARG A 4 4.12 1.97 7.92
C ARG A 4 4.60 0.57 8.29
N GLY A 5 4.16 -0.42 7.53
CA GLY A 5 4.64 -1.79 7.64
C GLY A 5 5.76 -2.06 6.65
N ILE A 6 6.78 -2.80 7.07
CA ILE A 6 7.79 -3.37 6.17
C ILE A 6 7.72 -4.89 6.32
N GLY A 7 7.61 -5.57 5.19
CA GLY A 7 7.64 -7.03 5.12
C GLY A 7 8.58 -7.49 4.01
N LEU A 8 9.26 -8.61 4.25
CA LEU A 8 10.08 -9.29 3.28
C LEU A 8 9.36 -10.56 2.82
N ARG A 9 9.32 -10.76 1.51
CA ARG A 9 8.78 -11.98 0.91
C ARG A 9 9.88 -12.62 0.06
N TYR A 10 10.07 -13.92 0.24
CA TYR A 10 11.07 -14.70 -0.47
C TYR A 10 10.47 -16.04 -0.89
N LEU A 11 10.76 -16.45 -2.12
CA LEU A 11 10.40 -17.76 -2.63
C LEU A 11 11.67 -18.63 -2.61
N ASP A 12 11.64 -19.73 -1.87
CA ASP A 12 12.78 -20.65 -1.82
C ASP A 12 12.83 -21.58 -3.04
N ASP A 13 13.90 -22.39 -3.12
CA ASP A 13 14.13 -23.35 -4.21
C ASP A 13 13.06 -24.47 -4.26
N ASP A 14 12.32 -24.69 -3.17
CA ASP A 14 11.21 -25.64 -3.07
C ASP A 14 9.85 -24.98 -3.42
N PHE A 15 9.85 -23.75 -3.96
CA PHE A 15 8.66 -22.95 -4.23
C PHE A 15 7.81 -22.62 -3.00
N LYS A 16 8.41 -22.59 -1.80
CA LYS A 16 7.72 -22.15 -0.58
C LYS A 16 7.86 -20.64 -0.42
N LEU A 17 6.72 -19.99 -0.23
CA LEU A 17 6.68 -18.57 0.06
C LEU A 17 6.94 -18.33 1.55
N LEU A 18 8.07 -17.72 1.86
CA LEU A 18 8.42 -17.24 3.18
C LEU A 18 8.04 -15.77 3.30
N SER A 19 7.30 -15.43 4.37
CA SER A 19 6.85 -14.07 4.65
C SER A 19 7.32 -13.64 6.04
N PHE A 20 8.13 -12.59 6.08
CA PHE A 20 8.67 -12.02 7.31
C PHE A 20 8.10 -10.63 7.51
N VAL A 21 7.59 -10.37 8.72
CA VAL A 21 7.21 -9.03 9.14
C VAL A 21 8.43 -8.40 9.79
N LEU A 22 9.03 -7.41 9.14
CA LEU A 22 10.23 -6.73 9.64
C LEU A 22 9.87 -5.65 10.67
N GLY A 23 8.68 -5.08 10.56
CA GLY A 23 8.15 -4.18 11.57
C GLY A 23 6.91 -3.40 11.14
N CYS A 24 6.29 -2.75 12.12
CA CYS A 24 5.20 -1.80 11.95
C CYS A 24 5.53 -0.56 12.78
N TYR A 25 5.70 0.57 12.09
CA TYR A 25 6.20 1.79 12.69
C TYR A 25 5.16 2.89 12.60
N PHE A 26 5.12 3.74 13.63
CA PHE A 26 4.28 4.92 13.61
C PHE A 26 4.71 5.84 12.46
N TYR A 27 3.72 6.39 11.77
CA TYR A 27 3.95 7.26 10.64
C TYR A 27 3.08 8.52 10.72
N ASP A 28 3.72 9.69 10.71
CA ASP A 28 3.03 10.95 10.56
C ASP A 28 3.09 11.46 9.10
N ALA A 29 1.99 11.25 8.38
CA ALA A 29 1.91 11.49 6.93
C ALA A 29 2.23 12.93 6.46
N PRO A 30 1.84 14.00 7.18
CA PRO A 30 2.12 15.37 6.78
C PRO A 30 3.61 15.72 6.77
N ALA A 31 4.42 15.13 7.66
CA ALA A 31 5.79 15.58 7.92
C ALA A 31 6.86 14.95 7.01
N HIS A 32 6.56 13.89 6.26
CA HIS A 32 7.60 13.10 5.58
C HIS A 32 7.57 13.27 4.05
N SER A 33 8.69 13.72 3.48
CA SER A 33 8.95 13.74 2.04
C SER A 33 9.27 12.35 1.49
N ALA A 34 9.36 12.21 0.16
CA ALA A 34 9.81 10.97 -0.49
C ALA A 34 11.21 10.54 -0.03
N ALA A 35 12.14 11.49 0.11
CA ALA A 35 13.49 11.21 0.61
C ALA A 35 13.48 10.62 2.03
N HIS A 36 12.63 11.15 2.92
CA HIS A 36 12.45 10.59 4.26
C HIS A 36 11.88 9.16 4.23
N PHE A 37 11.06 8.82 3.24
CA PHE A 37 10.59 7.44 3.08
C PHE A 37 11.72 6.51 2.63
N GLY A 38 12.50 6.92 1.62
CA GLY A 38 13.64 6.14 1.13
C GLY A 38 14.64 5.85 2.25
N ALA A 39 15.09 6.90 2.95
CA ALA A 39 16.02 6.76 4.08
C ALA A 39 15.47 5.83 5.18
N PHE A 40 14.18 5.95 5.51
CA PHE A 40 13.54 5.07 6.48
C PHE A 40 13.57 3.59 6.05
N VAL A 41 13.29 3.30 4.77
CA VAL A 41 13.34 1.92 4.27
C VAL A 41 14.75 1.39 4.31
N ASP A 42 15.74 2.19 3.89
CA ASP A 42 17.15 1.81 3.92
C ASP A 42 17.64 1.51 5.35
N ASP A 43 17.33 2.38 6.30
CA ASP A 43 17.66 2.20 7.72
C ASP A 43 17.08 0.88 8.25
N LYS A 44 15.80 0.58 7.94
CA LYS A 44 15.14 -0.65 8.40
C LYS A 44 15.65 -1.91 7.72
N LEU A 45 16.08 -1.84 6.47
CA LEU A 45 16.71 -2.98 5.81
C LEU A 45 18.12 -3.24 6.37
N GLN A 46 18.88 -2.19 6.67
CA GLN A 46 20.21 -2.31 7.27
C GLN A 46 20.19 -3.02 8.63
N GLU A 47 19.15 -2.85 9.45
CA GLU A 47 18.97 -3.60 10.72
C GLU A 47 19.04 -5.13 10.53
N TYR A 48 18.73 -5.62 9.31
CA TYR A 48 18.75 -7.03 8.94
C TYR A 48 19.87 -7.38 7.94
N ASN A 49 20.84 -6.48 7.72
CA ASN A 49 21.87 -6.59 6.68
C ASN A 49 21.29 -6.76 5.26
N LEU A 50 20.15 -6.11 4.99
CA LEU A 50 19.49 -6.11 3.69
C LEU A 50 19.68 -4.75 3.00
N GLN A 51 19.58 -4.74 1.67
CA GLN A 51 19.59 -3.53 0.87
C GLN A 51 18.67 -3.69 -0.36
N LEU A 52 18.05 -2.61 -0.81
CA LEU A 52 17.36 -2.58 -2.09
C LEU A 52 18.39 -2.58 -3.24
N ASP A 53 18.06 -3.27 -4.32
CA ASP A 53 18.80 -3.22 -5.57
C ASP A 53 17.87 -3.53 -6.75
N SER A 54 18.41 -3.45 -7.97
CA SER A 54 17.65 -3.61 -9.22
C SER A 54 17.02 -4.99 -9.40
N SER A 55 17.47 -6.02 -8.67
CA SER A 55 16.89 -7.36 -8.70
C SER A 55 15.67 -7.52 -7.79
N LYS A 56 15.47 -6.57 -6.86
CA LYS A 56 14.39 -6.64 -5.87
C LYS A 56 13.15 -5.92 -6.35
N PHE A 57 12.02 -6.41 -5.84
CA PHE A 57 10.70 -5.84 -6.07
C PHE A 57 10.19 -5.19 -4.80
N VAL A 58 9.69 -3.96 -4.91
CA VAL A 58 9.00 -3.25 -3.83
C VAL A 58 7.53 -3.11 -4.19
N VAL A 59 6.66 -3.72 -3.40
CA VAL A 59 5.21 -3.58 -3.53
C VAL A 59 4.74 -2.45 -2.62
N CYS A 60 4.22 -1.37 -3.19
CA CYS A 60 3.72 -0.24 -2.43
C CYS A 60 2.56 0.46 -3.15
N ASP A 61 1.86 1.30 -2.39
CA ASP A 61 0.78 2.14 -2.87
C ASP A 61 1.27 3.18 -3.89
N ASN A 62 0.38 3.59 -4.78
CA ASN A 62 0.62 4.58 -5.84
C ASN A 62 0.56 6.03 -5.35
N GLU A 63 0.99 6.29 -4.11
CA GLU A 63 1.14 7.66 -3.62
C GLU A 63 2.41 8.28 -4.22
N MET A 64 2.34 9.54 -4.68
CA MET A 64 3.47 10.22 -5.34
C MET A 64 4.77 10.17 -4.54
N ARG A 65 4.69 10.18 -3.21
CA ARG A 65 5.86 10.11 -2.34
C ARG A 65 6.51 8.73 -2.34
N MET A 66 5.72 7.66 -2.37
CA MET A 66 6.20 6.28 -2.49
C MET A 66 6.79 6.02 -3.88
N LEU A 67 6.15 6.56 -4.92
CA LEU A 67 6.64 6.49 -6.29
C LEU A 67 8.03 7.13 -6.42
N ALA A 68 8.22 8.30 -5.80
CA ALA A 68 9.49 9.02 -5.87
C ALA A 68 10.61 8.37 -5.03
N ALA A 69 10.27 7.72 -3.92
CA ALA A 69 11.26 7.19 -2.98
C ALA A 69 11.97 5.91 -3.47
N CYS A 70 11.32 5.11 -4.31
CA CYS A 70 11.84 3.81 -4.76
C CYS A 70 12.24 3.78 -6.25
N ARG A 71 12.19 4.93 -6.93
CA ARG A 71 12.19 5.02 -8.41
C ARG A 71 13.43 4.43 -9.08
N ASP A 72 14.61 4.67 -8.51
CA ASP A 72 15.88 4.44 -9.20
C ASP A 72 16.66 3.23 -8.68
N GLN A 73 16.25 2.64 -7.55
CA GLN A 73 17.02 1.60 -6.86
C GLN A 73 16.47 0.18 -7.06
N CYS A 74 15.18 0.03 -7.37
CA CYS A 74 14.51 -1.28 -7.42
C CYS A 74 13.32 -1.26 -8.36
N THR A 75 12.77 -2.44 -8.68
CA THR A 75 11.53 -2.51 -9.47
C THR A 75 10.33 -2.32 -8.56
N ARG A 76 9.56 -1.26 -8.79
CA ARG A 76 8.35 -1.00 -8.00
C ARG A 76 7.11 -1.61 -8.65
N VAL A 77 6.31 -2.31 -7.85
CA VAL A 77 5.02 -2.89 -8.24
C VAL A 77 3.90 -2.20 -7.46
N SER A 78 2.82 -1.83 -8.16
CA SER A 78 1.66 -1.21 -7.54
C SER A 78 0.88 -2.22 -6.70
N CYS A 79 0.41 -1.80 -5.52
CA CYS A 79 -0.54 -2.58 -4.72
C CYS A 79 -1.88 -2.74 -5.46
N SER A 80 -2.30 -4.00 -5.68
CA SER A 80 -3.57 -4.36 -6.34
C SER A 80 -4.77 -3.87 -5.54
N ASP A 81 -4.72 -3.98 -4.22
CA ASP A 81 -5.85 -3.68 -3.34
C ASP A 81 -6.17 -2.19 -3.37
N GLN A 82 -5.12 -1.34 -3.35
CA GLN A 82 -5.29 0.09 -3.50
C GLN A 82 -5.86 0.45 -4.88
N TYR A 83 -5.40 -0.23 -5.94
CA TYR A 83 -5.91 -0.02 -7.28
C TYR A 83 -7.40 -0.39 -7.37
N LEU A 84 -7.78 -1.57 -6.89
CA LEU A 84 -9.16 -2.06 -6.90
C LEU A 84 -10.07 -1.14 -6.07
N ASN A 85 -9.64 -0.75 -4.87
CA ASN A 85 -10.40 0.16 -4.02
C ASN A 85 -10.65 1.51 -4.69
N LYS A 86 -9.66 2.07 -5.40
CA LYS A 86 -9.82 3.30 -6.18
C LYS A 86 -10.79 3.14 -7.35
N GLN A 87 -10.73 2.01 -8.06
CA GLN A 87 -11.68 1.73 -9.15
C GLN A 87 -13.11 1.59 -8.63
N LEU A 88 -13.30 0.89 -7.51
CA LEU A 88 -14.61 0.75 -6.86
C LEU A 88 -15.14 2.10 -6.39
N GLN A 89 -14.31 2.89 -5.69
CA GLN A 89 -14.69 4.24 -5.26
C GLN A 89 -15.15 5.09 -6.44
N HIS A 90 -14.39 5.09 -7.54
CA HIS A 90 -14.74 5.86 -8.73
C HIS A 90 -16.07 5.39 -9.36
N ALA A 91 -16.28 4.07 -9.47
CA ALA A 91 -17.52 3.50 -9.97
C ALA A 91 -18.73 3.92 -9.12
N PHE A 92 -18.60 3.90 -7.79
CA PHE A 92 -19.66 4.34 -6.88
C PHE A 92 -19.91 5.85 -6.94
N GLU A 93 -18.86 6.67 -7.00
CA GLU A 93 -19.01 8.12 -7.16
C GLU A 93 -19.71 8.50 -8.47
N LEU A 94 -19.43 7.78 -9.56
CA LEU A 94 -20.15 7.95 -10.82
C LEU A 94 -21.61 7.53 -10.67
N LEU A 95 -21.89 6.36 -10.08
CA LEU A 95 -23.26 5.91 -9.82
C LEU A 95 -24.06 6.92 -9.01
N VAL A 96 -23.49 7.49 -7.95
CA VAL A 96 -24.13 8.53 -7.12
C VAL A 96 -24.39 9.82 -7.90
N ARG A 97 -23.56 10.16 -8.90
CA ARG A 97 -23.78 11.35 -9.74
C ARG A 97 -24.80 11.11 -10.86
N PHE A 98 -24.90 9.89 -11.38
CA PHE A 98 -25.81 9.54 -12.48
C PHE A 98 -27.21 9.16 -11.98
N ILE A 99 -27.30 8.61 -10.78
CA ILE A 99 -28.56 8.31 -10.12
C ILE A 99 -28.68 9.34 -9.00
N ASP A 100 -29.56 10.32 -9.16
CA ASP A 100 -29.85 11.38 -8.17
C ASP A 100 -30.52 10.78 -6.91
N VAL A 101 -29.82 9.87 -6.24
CA VAL A 101 -30.29 9.11 -5.09
C VAL A 101 -29.73 9.75 -3.84
N ASN A 102 -30.64 10.13 -2.96
CA ASN A 102 -30.35 10.65 -1.64
C ASN A 102 -29.30 9.76 -0.93
N PRO A 103 -28.09 10.29 -0.62
CA PRO A 103 -26.94 9.50 -0.17
C PRO A 103 -27.17 8.74 1.15
N ASN A 104 -28.21 9.11 1.91
CA ASN A 104 -28.59 8.44 3.14
C ASN A 104 -29.13 7.01 2.95
N ASN A 105 -29.67 6.66 1.77
CA ASN A 105 -30.23 5.32 1.52
C ASN A 105 -29.17 4.28 1.09
N LEU A 106 -28.02 4.72 0.55
CA LEU A 106 -26.94 3.83 0.13
C LEU A 106 -26.05 3.39 1.30
N LEU A 107 -25.82 4.27 2.28
CA LEU A 107 -25.03 3.97 3.48
C LEU A 107 -25.66 2.87 4.34
N HIS A 108 -27.00 2.83 4.45
CA HIS A 108 -27.70 1.80 5.22
C HIS A 108 -27.61 0.41 4.57
N SER A 109 -27.68 0.32 3.24
CA SER A 109 -27.58 -0.96 2.52
C SER A 109 -26.14 -1.51 2.47
N LEU A 110 -25.14 -0.63 2.41
CA LEU A 110 -23.73 -1.03 2.39
C LEU A 110 -23.25 -1.56 3.75
N HIS A 111 -23.76 -1.01 4.87
CA HIS A 111 -23.41 -1.50 6.20
C HIS A 111 -23.90 -2.94 6.46
N GLU A 112 -25.02 -3.34 5.85
CA GLU A 112 -25.51 -4.73 5.95
C GLU A 112 -24.75 -5.70 5.05
N THR A 113 -24.18 -5.23 3.94
CA THR A 113 -23.51 -6.11 2.95
C THR A 113 -22.01 -6.28 3.23
N ILE A 114 -21.33 -5.29 3.82
CA ILE A 114 -19.89 -5.34 4.07
C ILE A 114 -19.54 -6.11 5.37
N PHE A 115 -20.48 -6.20 6.33
CA PHE A 115 -20.28 -6.93 7.59
C PHE A 115 -20.75 -8.40 7.56
N SER A 116 -21.18 -8.92 6.40
CA SER A 116 -21.48 -10.34 6.21
C SER A 116 -20.43 -11.05 5.34
N CYS A 117 -19.18 -11.05 5.78
CA CYS A 117 -18.09 -11.92 5.31
C CYS A 117 -17.17 -12.24 6.50
#